data_AF-X0UYZ3-F1
#
_entry.id   AF-X0UYZ3-F1
#
_cell.length_a   1.000
_cell.length_b   1.000
_cell.length_c   1.000
_cell.angle_alpha   90.00
_cell.angle_beta   90.00
_cell.angle_gamma   90.00
#
_symmetry.space_group_name_H-M   'P 1'
#
loop_
_entity.id
_entity.type
_entity.pdbx_description
1 polymer ?
#
loop_
_entity_poly.entity_id
_entity_poly.type
_entity_poly.pdbx_seq_one_letter_code
_entity_poly.pdbx_strand_id
1 'polypeptide(L)'
;SAKIVGPIIIGFTAFLIASSLFLKTPLSKNYHISEIEGLQFAAVIAVVVGIVGLFLLRKIKAHGPEDYTTVERIFRKLQIVTSCYVAFAHGANDVANAIGPVAAIVPLAQGVDIGGKVDVPIALLLLGGVGIAIGCMTWGRKVMKTVGTKITSLTNTRGFSVDFGAATTVLIASKLGMPISTSHTVVGAVIGVGLARGLEAVDLSIIRKIVISWLLTLPIAAGTSIAIFLCLRMVV
;
A
#
# COMPACT_ATOMS: atom_id res chain seq x y z
N SER A 1 26.61 8.53 6.30
CA SER A 1 26.79 8.98 4.89
C SER A 1 25.77 8.28 3.99
N ALA A 2 25.09 9.01 3.10
CA ALA A 2 24.05 8.48 2.21
C ALA A 2 24.53 7.28 1.36
N LYS A 3 25.84 7.20 1.08
CA LYS A 3 26.48 6.08 0.37
C LYS A 3 26.53 4.76 1.15
N ILE A 4 26.41 4.82 2.48
CA ILE A 4 26.40 3.64 3.36
C ILE A 4 24.96 3.27 3.73
N VAL A 5 24.13 4.25 4.06
CA VAL A 5 22.74 4.03 4.51
C VAL A 5 21.79 3.74 3.33
N GLY A 6 21.99 4.38 2.18
CA GLY A 6 21.15 4.21 0.99
C GLY A 6 21.06 2.75 0.48
N PRO A 7 22.19 2.04 0.30
CA PRO A 7 22.17 0.63 -0.10
C PRO A 7 21.45 -0.29 0.89
N ILE A 8 21.55 0.00 2.19
CA ILE A 8 20.85 -0.76 3.24
C ILE A 8 19.34 -0.57 3.12
N ILE A 9 18.87 0.67 2.94
CA ILE A 9 17.45 0.96 2.75
C ILE A 9 16.95 0.31 1.46
N ILE A 10 17.69 0.39 0.36
CA ILE A 10 17.33 -0.22 -0.93
C ILE A 10 17.22 -1.75 -0.79
N GLY A 11 18.20 -2.39 -0.16
CA GLY A 11 18.19 -3.83 0.11
C GLY A 11 17.02 -4.22 1.00
N PHE A 12 16.76 -3.48 2.08
CA PHE A 12 15.62 -3.73 2.96
C PHE A 12 14.27 -3.54 2.26
N THR A 13 14.15 -2.55 1.37
CA THR A 13 12.96 -2.40 0.53
C THR A 13 12.77 -3.57 -0.43
N ALA A 14 13.84 -4.02 -1.08
CA ALA A 14 13.79 -5.21 -1.93
C ALA A 14 13.42 -6.47 -1.14
N PHE A 15 13.91 -6.62 0.10
CA PHE A 15 13.53 -7.71 1.00
C PHE A 15 12.03 -7.73 1.26
N LEU A 16 11.44 -6.59 1.64
CA LEU A 16 10.02 -6.54 1.96
C LEU A 16 9.13 -6.79 0.74
N ILE A 17 9.51 -6.24 -0.42
CA ILE A 17 8.80 -6.51 -1.67
C ILE A 17 8.90 -8.01 -2.02
N ALA A 18 10.11 -8.58 -2.02
CA ALA A 18 10.30 -9.99 -2.37
C ALA A 18 9.60 -10.93 -1.37
N SER A 19 9.73 -10.68 -0.07
CA SER A 19 9.04 -11.47 0.97
C SER A 19 7.53 -11.36 0.87
N SER A 20 6.98 -10.20 0.46
CA SER A 20 5.55 -10.05 0.20
C SER A 20 5.04 -10.99 -0.89
N LEU A 21 5.85 -11.22 -1.93
CA LEU A 21 5.50 -12.12 -3.02
C LEU A 21 5.47 -13.55 -2.52
N PHE A 22 6.51 -14.00 -1.82
CA PHE A 22 6.57 -15.39 -1.34
C PHE A 22 5.56 -15.68 -0.22
N LEU A 23 5.27 -14.72 0.66
CA LEU A 23 4.40 -14.95 1.82
C LEU A 23 2.91 -14.77 1.52
N LYS A 24 2.55 -13.92 0.55
CA LYS A 24 1.14 -13.53 0.33
C LYS A 24 0.56 -14.02 -0.99
N THR A 25 1.38 -14.30 -1.99
CA THR A 25 0.89 -14.81 -3.28
C THR A 25 0.85 -16.34 -3.27
N PRO A 26 0.01 -16.97 -4.12
CA PRO A 26 0.00 -18.43 -4.27
C PRO A 26 1.31 -19.01 -4.80
N LEU A 27 2.31 -18.18 -5.09
CA LEU A 27 3.60 -18.60 -5.64
C LEU A 27 4.36 -19.55 -4.70
N SER A 28 4.34 -19.33 -3.38
CA SER A 28 4.90 -20.28 -2.42
C SER A 28 4.15 -21.62 -2.43
N LYS A 29 2.82 -21.59 -2.50
CA LYS A 29 1.99 -22.80 -2.56
C LYS A 29 2.18 -23.58 -3.88
N ASN A 30 2.25 -22.88 -5.00
CA ASN A 30 2.40 -23.48 -6.34
C ASN A 30 3.75 -24.19 -6.53
N TYR A 31 4.80 -23.66 -5.92
CA TYR A 31 6.15 -24.23 -6.00
C TYR A 31 6.54 -25.06 -4.76
N HIS A 32 5.61 -25.33 -3.83
CA HIS A 32 5.85 -26.06 -2.58
C HIS A 32 7.00 -25.49 -1.73
N ILE A 33 7.21 -24.18 -1.83
CA ILE A 33 8.29 -23.46 -1.12
C ILE A 33 7.78 -23.14 0.28
N SER A 34 8.53 -23.56 1.31
CA SER A 34 8.23 -23.23 2.71
C SER A 34 8.31 -21.71 2.95
N GLU A 35 7.56 -21.18 3.92
CA GLU A 35 7.66 -19.75 4.28
C GLU A 35 9.10 -19.34 4.60
N ILE A 36 9.87 -20.24 5.21
CA ILE A 36 11.28 -20.01 5.57
C ILE A 36 12.15 -19.93 4.30
N GLU A 37 11.93 -20.81 3.33
CA GLU A 37 12.66 -20.81 2.06
C GLU A 37 12.33 -19.55 1.25
N GLY A 38 11.06 -19.14 1.22
CA GLY A 38 10.64 -17.89 0.60
C GLY A 38 11.31 -16.66 1.21
N LEU A 39 11.45 -16.63 2.54
CA LEU A 39 12.20 -15.59 3.26
C LEU A 39 13.69 -15.62 2.93
N GLN A 40 14.29 -16.79 2.78
CA GLN A 40 15.69 -16.93 2.35
C GLN A 40 15.90 -16.42 0.93
N PHE A 41 15.03 -16.77 -0.03
CA PHE A 41 15.08 -16.20 -1.39
C PHE A 41 14.92 -14.69 -1.39
N ALA A 42 13.99 -14.16 -0.60
CA ALA A 42 13.83 -12.72 -0.43
C ALA A 42 15.09 -12.06 0.15
N ALA A 43 15.76 -12.69 1.11
CA ALA A 43 17.02 -12.21 1.69
C ALA A 43 18.16 -12.20 0.66
N VAL A 44 18.26 -13.23 -0.19
CA VAL A 44 19.24 -13.26 -1.28
C VAL A 44 18.99 -12.13 -2.27
N ILE A 45 17.73 -11.93 -2.71
CA ILE A 45 17.34 -10.82 -3.60
C ILE A 45 17.70 -9.48 -2.95
N ALA A 46 17.40 -9.31 -1.66
CA ALA A 46 17.71 -8.10 -0.92
C ALA A 46 19.21 -7.79 -0.87
N VAL A 47 20.04 -8.80 -0.62
CA VAL A 47 21.51 -8.66 -0.60
C VAL A 47 22.02 -8.32 -1.99
N VAL A 48 21.55 -9.00 -3.04
CA VAL A 48 21.95 -8.71 -4.43
C VAL A 48 21.57 -7.28 -4.82
N VAL A 49 20.32 -6.87 -4.57
CA VAL A 49 19.84 -5.52 -4.87
C VAL A 49 20.55 -4.46 -4.04
N GLY A 50 20.86 -4.76 -2.76
CA GLY A 50 21.66 -3.90 -1.89
C GLY A 50 23.11 -3.72 -2.38
N ILE A 51 23.76 -4.80 -2.82
CA ILE A 51 25.13 -4.77 -3.38
C ILE A 51 25.15 -4.00 -4.71
N VAL A 52 24.18 -4.23 -5.59
CA VAL A 52 24.02 -3.47 -6.82
C VAL A 52 23.79 -1.99 -6.50
N GLY A 53 22.94 -1.69 -5.53
CA GLY A 53 22.70 -0.34 -5.02
C GLY A 53 23.98 0.33 -4.49
N LEU A 54 24.80 -0.41 -3.74
CA LEU A 54 26.11 0.04 -3.25
C LEU A 54 27.05 0.36 -4.42
N PHE A 55 27.16 -0.53 -5.42
CA PHE A 55 28.01 -0.30 -6.59
C PHE A 55 27.56 0.92 -7.40
N LEU A 56 26.25 1.06 -7.63
CA LEU A 56 25.67 2.20 -8.34
C LEU A 56 25.90 3.50 -7.57
N LEU A 57 25.69 3.52 -6.25
CA LEU A 57 25.88 4.72 -5.42
C LEU A 57 27.37 5.07 -5.19
N ARG A 58 28.28 4.08 -5.24
CA ARG A 58 29.73 4.30 -5.16
C ARG A 58 30.30 4.92 -6.44
N LYS A 59 29.76 4.58 -7.62
CA LYS A 59 30.16 5.21 -8.89
C LYS A 59 29.81 6.70 -8.98
N ILE A 60 28.99 7.20 -8.07
CA ILE A 60 28.62 8.60 -7.99
C ILE A 60 29.70 9.37 -7.21
N LYS A 61 30.55 10.08 -7.96
CA LYS A 61 31.48 11.06 -7.40
C LYS A 61 30.66 12.28 -6.97
N ALA A 62 30.31 12.31 -5.69
CA ALA A 62 29.54 13.36 -5.06
C ALA A 62 30.53 14.39 -4.50
N HIS A 63 30.54 15.61 -5.06
CA HIS A 63 31.39 16.74 -4.68
C HIS A 63 30.59 18.04 -4.91
N GLY A 64 29.63 18.35 -4.03
CA GLY A 64 29.04 19.70 -3.93
C GLY A 64 27.50 19.77 -3.96
N PRO A 65 26.89 20.97 -4.08
CA PRO A 65 25.43 21.15 -4.06
C PRO A 65 24.67 20.45 -5.20
N GLU A 66 25.35 20.02 -6.27
CA GLU A 66 24.79 19.12 -7.32
C GLU A 66 24.50 17.68 -6.81
N ASP A 67 24.93 17.36 -5.59
CA ASP A 67 24.74 16.04 -4.98
C ASP A 67 23.26 15.80 -4.61
N TYR A 68 22.52 16.83 -4.19
CA TYR A 68 21.11 16.70 -3.82
C TYR A 68 20.24 16.35 -5.03
N THR A 69 20.46 17.03 -6.16
CA THR A 69 19.71 16.79 -7.40
C THR A 69 20.00 15.41 -7.97
N THR A 70 21.24 14.93 -7.82
CA THR A 70 21.65 13.58 -8.21
C THR A 70 20.94 12.51 -7.37
N VAL A 71 20.90 12.68 -6.04
CA VAL A 71 20.17 11.76 -5.15
C VAL A 71 18.68 11.75 -5.49
N GLU A 72 18.05 12.92 -5.64
CA GLU A 72 16.64 13.03 -6.02
C GLU A 72 16.33 12.36 -7.37
N ARG A 73 17.24 12.41 -8.34
CA ARG A 73 17.08 11.74 -9.64
C ARG A 73 17.09 10.21 -9.52
N ILE A 74 17.88 9.65 -8.60
CA ILE A 74 17.91 8.21 -8.32
C ILE A 74 16.62 7.80 -7.60
N PHE A 75 16.26 8.54 -6.55
CA PHE A 75 15.05 8.28 -5.79
C PHE A 75 13.79 8.41 -6.64
N ARG A 76 13.77 9.26 -7.67
CA ARG A 76 12.68 9.29 -8.64
C ARG A 76 12.45 7.93 -9.31
N LYS A 77 13.51 7.21 -9.67
CA LYS A 77 13.40 5.87 -10.28
C LYS A 77 12.98 4.83 -9.24
N LEU A 78 13.56 4.89 -8.04
CA LEU A 78 13.21 3.98 -6.95
C LEU A 78 11.77 4.18 -6.47
N GLN A 79 11.28 5.42 -6.50
CA GLN A 79 9.93 5.76 -6.10
C GLN A 79 8.90 5.07 -6.99
N ILE A 80 9.16 4.91 -8.30
CA ILE A 80 8.26 4.15 -9.18
C ILE A 80 8.10 2.71 -8.67
N VAL A 81 9.20 2.08 -8.27
CA VAL A 81 9.19 0.71 -7.71
C VAL A 81 8.44 0.67 -6.38
N THR A 82 8.62 1.66 -5.50
CA THR A 82 7.87 1.70 -4.23
C THR A 82 6.40 2.04 -4.43
N SER A 83 6.05 2.83 -5.44
CA SER A 83 4.65 3.09 -5.79
C SER A 83 3.97 1.81 -6.30
N CYS A 84 4.68 0.95 -7.04
CA CYS A 84 4.21 -0.40 -7.37
C CYS A 84 4.02 -1.26 -6.11
N TYR A 85 4.92 -1.14 -5.14
CA TYR A 85 4.79 -1.84 -3.85
C TYR A 85 3.55 -1.39 -3.06
N VAL A 86 3.27 -0.09 -3.01
CA VAL A 86 2.02 0.46 -2.45
C VAL A 86 0.81 -0.10 -3.18
N ALA A 87 0.81 -0.09 -4.52
CA ALA A 87 -0.30 -0.62 -5.31
C ALA A 87 -0.57 -2.11 -5.02
N PHE A 88 0.49 -2.92 -4.89
CA PHE A 88 0.38 -4.32 -4.49
C PHE A 88 -0.20 -4.47 -3.08
N ALA A 89 0.35 -3.73 -2.10
CA ALA A 89 -0.12 -3.78 -0.72
C ALA A 89 -1.60 -3.35 -0.61
N HIS A 90 -1.99 -2.28 -1.30
CA HIS A 90 -3.38 -1.82 -1.41
C HIS A 90 -4.28 -2.89 -1.99
N GLY A 91 -3.97 -3.42 -3.18
CA GLY A 91 -4.81 -4.43 -3.82
C GLY A 91 -5.01 -5.64 -2.91
N ALA A 92 -3.95 -6.08 -2.24
CA ALA A 92 -3.99 -7.24 -1.39
C ALA A 92 -4.65 -6.99 -0.01
N ASN A 93 -4.98 -5.75 0.35
CA ASN A 93 -5.79 -5.40 1.53
C ASN A 93 -7.24 -5.07 1.13
N ASP A 94 -7.41 -4.21 0.13
CA ASP A 94 -8.66 -3.54 -0.20
C ASP A 94 -9.59 -4.39 -1.10
N VAL A 95 -9.07 -5.43 -1.77
CA VAL A 95 -9.94 -6.39 -2.50
C VAL A 95 -10.94 -7.06 -1.56
N ALA A 96 -10.57 -7.34 -0.31
CA ALA A 96 -11.46 -7.95 0.67
C ALA A 96 -12.69 -7.07 0.97
N ASN A 97 -12.56 -5.75 0.90
CA ASN A 97 -13.66 -4.82 1.18
C ASN A 97 -14.78 -4.91 0.14
N ALA A 98 -14.44 -5.15 -1.13
CA ALA A 98 -15.41 -5.27 -2.21
C ALA A 98 -15.88 -6.72 -2.41
N ILE A 99 -14.95 -7.68 -2.35
CA ILE A 99 -15.22 -9.08 -2.68
C ILE A 99 -15.70 -9.89 -1.48
N GLY A 100 -15.34 -9.53 -0.25
CA GLY A 100 -15.75 -10.23 0.96
C GLY A 100 -17.27 -10.41 1.07
N PRO A 101 -18.09 -9.34 0.93
CA PRO A 101 -19.55 -9.47 0.94
C PRO A 101 -20.07 -10.36 -0.20
N VAL A 102 -19.53 -10.21 -1.41
CA VAL A 102 -19.96 -10.99 -2.59
C VAL A 102 -19.64 -12.49 -2.41
N ALA A 103 -18.45 -12.79 -1.87
CA ALA A 103 -18.01 -14.15 -1.60
C ALA A 103 -18.87 -14.87 -0.56
N ALA A 104 -19.46 -14.12 0.40
CA ALA A 104 -20.42 -14.68 1.35
C ALA A 104 -21.82 -14.88 0.74
N ILE A 105 -22.29 -13.93 -0.09
CA ILE A 105 -23.65 -13.97 -0.64
C ILE A 105 -23.82 -15.06 -1.71
N VAL A 106 -22.82 -15.28 -2.57
CA VAL A 106 -22.94 -16.22 -3.70
C VAL A 106 -23.23 -17.67 -3.25
N PRO A 107 -22.50 -18.26 -2.28
CA PRO A 107 -22.80 -19.61 -1.79
C PRO A 107 -24.13 -19.68 -1.06
N LEU A 108 -24.49 -18.68 -0.24
CA LEU A 108 -25.78 -18.61 0.45
C LEU A 108 -26.95 -18.62 -0.54
N ALA A 109 -26.83 -17.86 -1.63
CA ALA A 109 -27.85 -17.83 -2.69
C ALA A 109 -27.97 -19.17 -3.43
N GLN A 110 -26.93 -20.01 -3.40
CA GLN A 110 -26.92 -21.36 -3.96
C GLN A 110 -27.38 -22.42 -2.95
N GLY A 111 -27.81 -22.03 -1.75
CA GLY A 111 -28.26 -22.94 -0.68
C GLY A 111 -27.12 -23.65 0.05
N VAL A 112 -25.88 -23.19 -0.11
CA VAL A 112 -24.71 -23.74 0.58
C VAL A 112 -24.58 -23.07 1.94
N ASP A 113 -24.56 -23.88 3.00
CA ASP A 113 -24.28 -23.38 4.36
C ASP A 113 -22.80 -22.99 4.46
N ILE A 114 -22.56 -21.69 4.59
CA ILE A 114 -21.23 -21.14 4.83
C ILE A 114 -20.95 -21.19 6.33
N GLY A 115 -20.18 -22.20 6.75
CA GLY A 115 -19.61 -22.24 8.08
C GLY A 115 -18.63 -21.09 8.34
N GLY A 116 -17.72 -21.24 9.32
CA GLY A 116 -16.82 -20.14 9.73
C GLY A 116 -15.73 -19.72 8.73
N LYS A 117 -15.54 -20.43 7.60
CA LYS A 117 -14.54 -20.09 6.58
C LYS A 117 -15.19 -20.12 5.20
N VAL A 118 -15.04 -19.02 4.46
CA VAL A 118 -15.50 -18.88 3.08
C VAL A 118 -14.28 -18.83 2.18
N ASP A 119 -14.14 -19.83 1.31
CA ASP A 119 -13.12 -19.81 0.27
C ASP A 119 -13.56 -18.86 -0.85
N VAL A 120 -12.69 -17.94 -1.22
CA VAL A 120 -12.98 -16.92 -2.25
C VAL A 120 -12.45 -17.41 -3.61
N PRO A 121 -13.31 -17.61 -4.62
CA PRO A 121 -12.89 -17.95 -5.96
C PRO A 121 -11.95 -16.90 -6.58
N ILE A 122 -10.93 -17.36 -7.31
CA ILE A 122 -9.98 -16.48 -8.02
C ILE A 122 -10.71 -15.53 -8.98
N ALA A 123 -11.79 -15.97 -9.62
CA ALA A 123 -12.60 -15.13 -10.51
C ALA A 123 -13.18 -13.90 -9.80
N LEU A 124 -13.63 -14.04 -8.55
CA LEU A 124 -14.11 -12.89 -7.76
C LEU A 124 -12.96 -11.97 -7.37
N LEU A 125 -11.79 -12.52 -7.01
CA LEU A 125 -10.59 -11.70 -6.75
C LEU A 125 -10.16 -10.91 -7.99
N LEU A 126 -10.22 -11.51 -9.18
CA LEU A 126 -9.93 -10.85 -10.46
C LEU A 126 -10.93 -9.73 -10.74
N LEU A 127 -12.22 -9.97 -10.52
CA LEU A 127 -13.26 -8.94 -10.64
C LEU A 127 -12.97 -7.74 -9.74
N GLY A 128 -12.62 -8.00 -8.47
CA GLY A 128 -12.25 -6.96 -7.51
C GLY A 128 -11.01 -6.18 -7.95
N GLY A 129 -9.96 -6.89 -8.39
CA GLY A 129 -8.72 -6.28 -8.87
C GLY A 129 -8.94 -5.37 -10.09
N VAL A 130 -9.71 -5.84 -11.09
CA VAL A 130 -10.05 -5.05 -12.28
C VAL A 130 -10.88 -3.83 -11.92
N GLY A 131 -11.88 -3.99 -11.03
CA GLY A 131 -12.69 -2.88 -10.55
C GLY A 131 -11.88 -1.78 -9.87
N ILE A 132 -10.95 -2.17 -8.98
CA ILE A 132 -10.03 -1.23 -8.33
C ILE A 132 -9.17 -0.51 -9.37
N ALA A 133 -8.58 -1.25 -10.33
CA ALA A 133 -7.74 -0.66 -11.38
C ALA A 133 -8.50 0.38 -12.21
N ILE A 134 -9.73 0.07 -12.64
CA ILE A 134 -10.59 1.00 -13.39
C ILE A 134 -10.95 2.23 -12.55
N GLY A 135 -11.33 2.04 -11.28
CA GLY A 135 -11.64 3.14 -10.36
C GLY A 135 -10.45 4.10 -10.17
N CYS A 136 -9.25 3.54 -9.98
CA CYS A 136 -8.02 4.32 -9.86
C CYS A 136 -7.73 5.15 -11.13
N MET A 137 -7.88 4.55 -12.32
CA MET A 137 -7.62 5.23 -13.59
C MET A 137 -8.60 6.37 -13.87
N THR A 138 -9.87 6.18 -13.51
CA THR A 138 -10.97 7.09 -13.86
C THR A 138 -11.14 8.21 -12.84
N TRP A 139 -11.16 7.90 -11.54
CA TRP A 139 -11.52 8.85 -10.48
C TRP A 139 -10.43 9.11 -9.44
N GLY A 140 -9.36 8.30 -9.41
CA GLY A 140 -8.30 8.42 -8.40
C GLY A 140 -7.51 9.74 -8.41
N ARG A 141 -7.49 10.47 -9.55
CA ARG A 141 -6.63 11.65 -9.75
C ARG A 141 -6.84 12.76 -8.72
N LYS A 142 -8.09 13.00 -8.30
CA LYS A 142 -8.42 14.09 -7.33
C LYS A 142 -7.82 13.82 -5.95
N VAL A 143 -7.88 12.56 -5.50
CA VAL A 143 -7.34 12.13 -4.21
C VAL A 143 -5.82 12.13 -4.25
N MET A 144 -5.22 11.57 -5.32
CA MET A 144 -3.76 11.59 -5.53
C MET A 144 -3.20 13.02 -5.50
N LYS A 145 -3.89 13.99 -6.12
CA LYS A 145 -3.48 15.41 -6.07
C LYS A 145 -3.54 15.97 -4.64
N THR A 146 -4.58 15.63 -3.88
CA THR A 146 -4.72 16.13 -2.50
C THR A 146 -3.62 15.60 -1.59
N VAL A 147 -3.38 14.29 -1.62
CA VAL A 147 -2.34 13.65 -0.80
C VAL A 147 -0.94 14.10 -1.26
N GLY A 148 -0.72 14.20 -2.57
CA GLY A 148 0.59 14.49 -3.14
C GLY A 148 1.05 15.94 -3.01
N THR A 149 0.13 16.91 -2.87
CA THR A 149 0.51 18.33 -2.88
C THR A 149 -0.08 19.17 -1.76
N LYS A 150 -1.18 18.76 -1.11
CA LYS A 150 -1.91 19.64 -0.18
C LYS A 150 -1.57 19.41 1.30
N ILE A 151 -1.01 18.27 1.67
CA ILE A 151 -0.68 17.97 3.08
C ILE A 151 0.72 18.51 3.42
N THR A 152 1.72 18.15 2.61
CA THR A 152 3.08 18.67 2.68
C THR A 152 3.70 18.61 1.29
N SER A 153 4.75 19.41 1.05
CA SER A 153 5.53 19.29 -0.19
C SER A 153 6.25 17.94 -0.21
N LEU A 154 6.25 17.20 -1.32
CA LEU A 154 6.94 15.91 -1.43
C LEU A 154 8.06 16.01 -2.47
N THR A 155 9.28 15.67 -2.07
CA THR A 155 10.40 15.36 -2.99
C THR A 155 10.43 13.86 -3.23
N ASN A 156 11.26 13.36 -4.16
CA ASN A 156 11.26 11.95 -4.52
C ASN A 156 11.76 11.06 -3.37
N THR A 157 12.76 11.53 -2.63
CA THR A 157 13.23 10.86 -1.40
C THR A 157 12.12 10.71 -0.37
N ARG A 158 11.28 11.75 -0.23
CA ARG A 158 10.16 11.78 0.70
C ARG A 158 8.99 10.92 0.22
N GLY A 159 8.67 10.98 -1.07
CA GLY A 159 7.68 10.11 -1.70
C GLY A 159 8.03 8.64 -1.54
N PHE A 160 9.30 8.27 -1.75
CA PHE A 160 9.80 6.93 -1.48
C PHE A 160 9.58 6.51 -0.01
N SER A 161 9.93 7.36 0.96
CA SER A 161 9.74 7.04 2.38
C SER A 161 8.27 6.88 2.75
N VAL A 162 7.39 7.72 2.19
CA VAL A 162 5.93 7.61 2.36
C VAL A 162 5.43 6.28 1.81
N ASP A 163 5.75 5.98 0.55
CA ASP A 163 5.34 4.74 -0.11
C ASP A 163 5.82 3.52 0.66
N PHE A 164 7.09 3.52 1.06
CA PHE A 164 7.71 2.42 1.75
C PHE A 164 7.09 2.15 3.13
N GLY A 165 6.92 3.21 3.94
CA GLY A 165 6.30 3.10 5.26
C GLY A 165 4.83 2.67 5.18
N ALA A 166 4.07 3.25 4.25
CA ALA A 166 2.67 2.91 4.07
C ALA A 166 2.49 1.47 3.56
N ALA A 167 3.17 1.08 2.49
CA ALA A 167 3.06 -0.25 1.91
C ALA A 167 3.45 -1.35 2.91
N THR A 168 4.54 -1.14 3.65
CA THR A 168 5.00 -2.11 4.66
C THR A 168 3.99 -2.30 5.78
N THR A 169 3.42 -1.22 6.29
CA THR A 169 2.41 -1.28 7.35
C THR A 169 1.15 -2.01 6.87
N VAL A 170 0.67 -1.69 5.66
CA VAL A 170 -0.47 -2.36 5.04
C VAL A 170 -0.20 -3.85 4.81
N LEU A 171 0.97 -4.18 4.29
CA LEU A 171 1.31 -5.56 4.01
C LEU A 171 1.38 -6.41 5.29
N ILE A 172 2.02 -5.91 6.35
CA ILE A 172 2.10 -6.61 7.64
C ILE A 172 0.69 -6.84 8.19
N ALA A 173 -0.16 -5.80 8.21
CA ALA A 173 -1.52 -5.91 8.68
C ALA A 173 -2.34 -6.93 7.88
N SER A 174 -2.22 -6.91 6.55
CA SER A 174 -2.90 -7.89 5.71
C SER A 174 -2.37 -9.31 5.90
N LYS A 175 -1.07 -9.52 6.18
CA LYS A 175 -0.53 -10.86 6.51
C LYS A 175 -1.17 -11.40 7.78
N LEU A 176 -1.44 -10.51 8.74
CA LEU A 176 -2.15 -10.83 9.98
C LEU A 176 -3.67 -10.97 9.80
N GLY A 177 -4.19 -10.81 8.58
CA GLY A 177 -5.62 -10.86 8.30
C GLY A 177 -6.41 -9.68 8.88
N MET A 178 -5.73 -8.61 9.30
CA MET A 178 -6.38 -7.44 9.88
C MET A 178 -6.80 -6.46 8.78
N PRO A 179 -8.10 -6.16 8.63
CA PRO A 179 -8.55 -5.13 7.70
C PRO A 179 -8.17 -3.76 8.27
N ILE A 180 -7.26 -3.06 7.59
CA ILE A 180 -6.87 -1.70 7.97
C ILE A 180 -7.21 -0.69 6.89
N SER A 181 -7.26 0.59 7.27
CA SER A 181 -7.44 1.71 6.34
C SER A 181 -6.10 2.11 5.71
N THR A 182 -5.92 1.77 4.44
CA THR A 182 -4.75 2.18 3.64
C THR A 182 -4.64 3.70 3.51
N SER A 183 -5.79 4.40 3.48
CA SER A 183 -5.85 5.87 3.45
C SER A 183 -5.26 6.50 4.71
N HIS A 184 -5.55 5.94 5.89
CA HIS A 184 -4.94 6.40 7.15
C HIS A 184 -3.43 6.16 7.14
N THR A 185 -3.00 5.00 6.63
CA THR A 185 -1.58 4.66 6.58
C THR A 185 -0.79 5.64 5.69
N VAL A 186 -1.29 5.93 4.48
CA VAL A 186 -0.63 6.87 3.56
C VAL A 186 -0.64 8.28 4.12
N VAL A 187 -1.78 8.79 4.60
CA VAL A 187 -1.86 10.14 5.17
C VAL A 187 -0.97 10.26 6.41
N GLY A 188 -0.95 9.25 7.28
CA GLY A 188 -0.06 9.19 8.44
C GLY A 188 1.43 9.22 8.04
N ALA A 189 1.82 8.46 7.01
CA ALA A 189 3.19 8.48 6.49
C ALA A 189 3.58 9.85 5.91
N VAL A 190 2.67 10.50 5.15
CA VAL A 190 2.86 11.86 4.63
C VAL A 190 3.04 12.87 5.76
N ILE A 191 2.19 12.80 6.79
CA ILE A 191 2.30 13.64 7.99
C ILE A 191 3.64 13.39 8.69
N GLY A 192 4.04 12.14 8.90
CA GLY A 192 5.30 11.79 9.56
C GLY A 192 6.52 12.37 8.84
N VAL A 193 6.56 12.26 7.51
CA VAL A 193 7.65 12.85 6.70
C VAL A 193 7.60 14.39 6.69
N GLY A 194 6.40 14.97 6.76
CA GLY A 194 6.22 16.42 6.93
C GLY A 194 6.73 16.92 8.29
N LEU A 195 6.33 16.25 9.37
CA LEU A 195 6.74 16.59 10.75
C LEU A 195 8.24 16.47 10.98
N ALA A 196 8.94 15.60 10.25
CA ALA A 196 10.39 15.53 10.27
C ALA A 196 11.08 16.84 9.81
N ARG A 197 10.34 17.75 9.15
CA ARG A 197 10.79 19.10 8.79
C ARG A 197 10.27 20.21 9.73
N GLY A 198 9.53 19.85 10.77
CA GLY A 198 8.82 20.79 11.66
C GLY A 198 7.32 20.89 11.35
N LEU A 199 6.56 21.36 12.34
CA LEU A 199 5.10 21.49 12.26
C LEU A 199 4.64 22.42 11.13
N GLU A 200 5.43 23.46 10.83
CA GLU A 200 5.13 24.43 9.77
C GLU A 200 5.15 23.82 8.36
N ALA A 201 5.80 22.67 8.17
CA ALA A 201 5.85 21.98 6.89
C ALA A 201 4.55 21.20 6.58
N VAL A 202 3.58 21.21 7.49
CA VAL A 202 2.34 20.42 7.42
C VAL A 202 1.11 21.33 7.51
N ASP A 203 0.19 21.19 6.56
CA ASP A 203 -1.07 21.94 6.57
C ASP A 203 -2.10 21.30 7.51
N LEU A 204 -2.19 21.84 8.73
CA LEU A 204 -3.13 21.38 9.76
C LEU A 204 -4.61 21.61 9.37
N SER A 205 -4.91 22.60 8.53
CA SER A 205 -6.27 22.88 8.07
C SER A 205 -6.76 21.76 7.13
N ILE A 206 -5.88 21.29 6.24
CA ILE A 206 -6.16 20.15 5.38
C ILE A 206 -6.28 18.86 6.20
N ILE A 207 -5.39 18.62 7.16
CA ILE A 207 -5.49 17.46 8.06
C ILE A 207 -6.82 17.46 8.80
N ARG A 208 -7.24 18.59 9.37
CA ARG A 208 -8.52 18.71 10.05
C ARG A 208 -9.69 18.34 9.14
N LYS A 209 -9.69 18.82 7.88
CA LYS A 209 -10.73 18.47 6.88
C LYS A 209 -10.74 16.96 6.59
N ILE A 210 -9.57 16.36 6.46
CA ILE A 210 -9.42 14.91 6.24
C ILE A 210 -9.99 14.12 7.42
N VAL A 211 -9.61 14.47 8.65
CA VAL A 211 -10.09 13.79 9.87
C VAL A 211 -11.61 13.92 10.02
N ILE A 212 -12.17 15.11 9.79
CA ILE A 212 -13.62 15.31 9.80
C ILE A 212 -14.29 14.43 8.73
N SER A 213 -13.72 14.36 7.52
CA SER A 213 -14.24 13.48 6.47
C SER A 213 -14.26 12.01 6.91
N TRP A 214 -13.22 11.52 7.58
CA TRP A 214 -13.17 10.14 8.07
C TRP A 214 -14.23 9.86 9.14
N LEU A 215 -14.38 10.77 10.11
CA LEU A 215 -15.40 10.67 11.16
C LEU A 215 -16.82 10.66 10.58
N LEU A 216 -17.07 11.43 9.52
CA LEU A 216 -18.38 11.47 8.87
C LEU A 216 -18.65 10.27 7.95
N THR A 217 -17.61 9.68 7.35
CA THR A 217 -17.78 8.58 6.39
C THR A 217 -18.43 7.35 7.04
N LEU A 218 -18.04 7.00 8.27
CA LEU A 218 -18.58 5.84 8.99
C LEU A 218 -20.09 5.93 9.27
N PRO A 219 -20.63 6.98 9.95
CA PRO A 219 -22.06 7.07 10.23
C PRO A 219 -22.88 7.23 8.96
N ILE A 220 -22.37 7.91 7.92
CA ILE A 220 -23.07 8.04 6.64
C ILE A 220 -23.16 6.68 5.95
N ALA A 221 -22.06 5.91 5.89
CA ALA A 221 -22.06 4.57 5.31
C ALA A 221 -23.00 3.61 6.08
N ALA A 222 -22.95 3.64 7.41
CA ALA A 222 -23.84 2.82 8.24
C ALA A 222 -25.32 3.20 8.04
N GLY A 223 -25.64 4.50 8.10
CA GLY A 223 -27.01 4.99 7.93
C GLY A 223 -27.58 4.69 6.55
N THR A 224 -26.79 4.87 5.49
CA THR A 224 -27.19 4.51 4.12
C THR A 224 -27.38 3.01 3.96
N SER A 225 -26.50 2.18 4.53
CA SER A 225 -26.66 0.72 4.52
C SER A 225 -27.94 0.28 5.24
N ILE A 226 -28.25 0.86 6.42
CA ILE A 226 -29.48 0.56 7.17
C ILE A 226 -30.71 0.96 6.35
N ALA A 227 -30.71 2.16 5.77
CA ALA A 227 -31.83 2.64 4.96
C ALA A 227 -32.08 1.74 3.75
N ILE A 228 -31.04 1.36 3.01
CA ILE A 228 -31.16 0.44 1.86
C ILE A 228 -31.72 -0.90 2.32
N PHE A 229 -31.21 -1.48 3.41
CA PHE A 229 -31.68 -2.75 3.92
C PHE A 229 -33.16 -2.71 4.33
N LEU A 230 -33.58 -1.67 5.06
CA LEU A 230 -34.98 -1.52 5.47
C LEU A 230 -35.90 -1.33 4.25
N CYS A 231 -35.47 -0.56 3.25
CA CYS A 231 -36.22 -0.42 1.99
C CYS A 231 -36.38 -1.76 1.27
N LEU A 232 -35.31 -2.55 1.13
CA LEU A 232 -35.36 -3.87 0.49
C LEU A 232 -36.29 -4.82 1.26
N ARG A 233 -36.25 -4.81 2.59
CA ARG A 233 -37.12 -5.63 3.45
C ARG A 233 -38.60 -5.25 3.38
N MET A 234 -38.93 -4.03 2.96
CA MET A 234 -40.34 -3.65 2.73
C MET A 234 -40.87 -4.18 1.39
N VAL A 235 -39.99 -4.45 0.43
CA VAL A 235 -40.35 -4.89 -0.93
C VAL A 235 -40.36 -6.41 -1.06
N VAL A 236 -39.53 -7.10 -0.27
CA VAL A 236 -39.43 -8.57 -0.20
C VAL A 236 -40.20 -9.08 1.01
#